data_AF-A0A0H4X4P5-F1
#
_entry.id   AF-A0A0H4X4P5-F1
#
_cell.length_a   1.000
_cell.length_b   1.000
_cell.length_c   1.000
_cell.angle_alpha   90.00
_cell.angle_beta   90.00
_cell.angle_gamma   90.00
#
_symmetry.space_group_name_H-M   'P 1'
#
loop_
_entity.id
_entity.type
_entity.pdbx_description
1 polymer ?
#
loop_
_entity_poly.entity_id
_entity_poly.type
_entity_poly.pdbx_seq_one_letter_code
_entity_poly.pdbx_strand_id
1 'polypeptide(L)'
;MYEQLTDDELFAEVVRRRATGEPVGGPLGALVQRWARPSRYVISKIQASYGRGSPADADELFQDAVGKFIDRGLDQFRGVSEQMPGRSASPKTFFLRIVKHVAIDFYRKHREELAAPPSDPDDAMEEPPSQVARAVEFGKRREERAEAQELYWAAYARLQQEHPKEASAWDLYHHEDVEDHEECARRLNITVVNSYKRVSRAQAYLKLYLLDLQRESHGEEA
;
A
#
# COMPACT_ATOMS: atom_id res chain seq x y z
N MET A 1 15.22 10.50 26.67
CA MET A 1 14.58 9.25 27.18
C MET A 1 14.02 8.40 26.05
N TYR A 2 13.21 8.97 25.14
CA TYR A 2 12.60 8.22 24.03
C TYR A 2 13.59 7.66 22.99
N GLU A 3 14.79 8.24 22.86
CA GLU A 3 15.82 7.78 21.91
C GLU A 3 16.37 6.38 22.19
N GLN A 4 16.28 5.91 23.44
CA GLN A 4 16.80 4.59 23.84
C GLN A 4 15.77 3.46 23.68
N LEU A 5 14.50 3.80 23.47
CA LEU A 5 13.42 2.83 23.31
C LEU A 5 13.30 2.41 21.84
N THR A 6 12.98 1.14 21.61
CA THR A 6 12.63 0.60 20.30
C THR A 6 11.27 1.14 19.82
N ASP A 7 10.98 0.96 18.53
CA ASP A 7 9.69 1.38 17.96
C ASP A 7 8.51 0.65 18.63
N ASP A 8 8.66 -0.63 18.98
CA ASP A 8 7.61 -1.40 19.65
C ASP A 8 7.40 -0.95 21.10
N GLU A 9 8.47 -0.62 21.83
CA GLU A 9 8.39 -0.09 23.21
C GLU A 9 7.77 1.31 23.25
N LEU A 10 8.17 2.20 22.32
CA LEU A 10 7.56 3.51 22.19
C LEU A 10 6.08 3.39 21.85
N PHE A 11 5.73 2.45 20.96
CA PHE A 11 4.35 2.26 20.55
C PHE A 11 3.49 1.67 21.68
N ALA A 12 4.03 0.73 22.45
CA ALA A 12 3.38 0.23 23.66
C ALA A 12 3.11 1.35 24.67
N GLU A 13 4.07 2.28 24.85
CA GLU A 13 3.89 3.45 25.70
C GLU A 13 2.81 4.41 25.17
N VAL A 14 2.73 4.62 23.85
CA VAL A 14 1.63 5.39 23.22
C VAL A 14 0.28 4.75 23.51
N VAL A 15 0.15 3.44 23.31
CA VAL A 15 -1.10 2.71 23.54
C VAL A 15 -1.51 2.76 25.01
N ARG A 16 -0.55 2.54 25.94
CA ARG A 16 -0.78 2.65 27.38
C ARG A 16 -1.32 4.02 27.75
N ARG A 17 -0.65 5.10 27.30
CA ARG A 17 -1.05 6.48 27.59
C ARG A 17 -2.42 6.81 27.01
N ARG A 18 -2.71 6.37 25.78
CA ARG A 18 -4.02 6.56 25.14
C ARG A 18 -5.13 5.90 25.96
N ALA A 19 -4.91 4.67 26.44
CA ALA A 19 -5.88 3.94 27.25
C ALA A 19 -6.13 4.58 28.63
N THR A 20 -5.15 5.30 29.19
CA THR A 20 -5.28 5.99 30.48
C THR A 20 -5.64 7.47 30.37
N GLY A 21 -5.86 7.99 29.15
CA GLY A 21 -6.12 9.42 28.92
C GLY A 21 -4.92 10.33 29.15
N GLU A 22 -3.70 9.77 29.22
CA GLU A 22 -2.46 10.52 29.32
C GLU A 22 -2.04 11.11 27.95
N PRO A 23 -1.31 12.24 27.93
CA PRO A 23 -0.79 12.82 26.70
C PRO A 23 0.18 11.88 25.95
N VAL A 24 -0.18 11.54 24.71
CA VAL A 24 0.62 10.66 23.83
C VAL A 24 1.70 11.38 23.02
N GLY A 25 1.66 12.72 22.97
CA GLY A 25 2.45 13.51 22.01
C GLY A 25 3.97 13.30 22.06
N GLY A 26 4.53 13.08 23.26
CA GLY A 26 5.97 12.80 23.42
C GLY A 26 6.42 11.50 22.73
N PRO A 27 5.98 10.32 23.20
CA PRO A 27 6.37 9.04 22.61
C PRO A 27 5.89 8.90 21.15
N LEU A 28 4.71 9.42 20.82
CA LEU A 28 4.20 9.38 19.43
C LEU A 28 5.03 10.26 18.50
N GLY A 29 5.42 11.46 18.93
CA GLY A 29 6.27 12.37 18.15
C GLY A 29 7.62 11.73 17.82
N ALA A 30 8.22 11.00 18.77
CA ALA A 30 9.45 10.26 18.53
C ALA A 30 9.28 9.17 17.46
N LEU A 31 8.19 8.41 17.48
CA LEU A 31 7.88 7.41 16.44
C LEU A 31 7.68 8.06 15.07
N VAL A 32 6.85 9.09 15.00
CA VAL A 32 6.54 9.81 13.76
C VAL A 32 7.83 10.37 13.14
N GLN A 33 8.73 10.94 13.94
CA GLN A 33 10.04 11.41 13.45
C GLN A 33 10.89 10.27 12.86
N ARG A 34 10.97 9.12 13.53
CA ARG A 34 11.72 7.94 13.03
C ARG A 34 11.13 7.41 11.73
N TRP A 35 9.81 7.47 11.58
CA TRP A 35 9.10 6.95 10.42
C TRP A 35 8.97 7.96 9.28
N ALA A 36 9.38 9.21 9.48
CA ALA A 36 9.18 10.28 8.51
C ALA A 36 9.94 10.04 7.20
N ARG A 37 11.22 9.65 7.26
CA ARG A 37 12.02 9.34 6.06
C ARG A 37 11.46 8.17 5.23
N PRO A 38 11.16 6.99 5.82
CA PRO A 38 10.57 5.89 5.04
C PRO A 38 9.17 6.23 4.52
N SER A 39 8.38 7.03 5.24
CA SER A 39 7.05 7.47 4.77
C SER A 39 7.14 8.34 3.52
N ARG A 40 8.02 9.35 3.52
CA ARG A 40 8.27 10.19 2.33
C ARG A 40 8.77 9.37 1.14
N TYR A 41 9.59 8.35 1.39
CA TYR A 41 10.03 7.43 0.35
C TYR A 41 8.86 6.62 -0.24
N VAL A 42 7.93 6.14 0.59
CA VAL A 42 6.70 5.48 0.10
C VAL A 42 5.88 6.43 -0.75
N ILE A 43 5.65 7.66 -0.29
CA ILE A 43 4.86 8.67 -1.01
C ILE A 43 5.48 8.95 -2.39
N SER A 44 6.80 9.13 -2.49
CA SER A 44 7.45 9.39 -3.78
C SER A 44 7.34 8.21 -4.76
N LYS A 45 7.32 6.97 -4.26
CA LYS A 45 7.07 5.78 -5.11
C LYS A 45 5.64 5.73 -5.62
N ILE A 46 4.67 6.12 -4.78
CA ILE A 46 3.27 6.22 -5.19
C ILE A 46 3.08 7.35 -6.20
N GLN A 47 3.65 8.54 -5.95
CA GLN A 47 3.64 9.66 -6.89
C GLN A 47 4.17 9.25 -8.27
N ALA A 48 5.31 8.54 -8.31
CA ALA A 48 5.88 8.06 -9.58
C ALA A 48 4.96 7.10 -10.35
N SER A 49 3.99 6.47 -9.67
CA SER A 49 3.06 5.49 -10.25
C SER A 49 1.70 6.10 -10.58
N TYR A 50 1.20 7.04 -9.77
CA TYR A 50 -0.16 7.58 -9.85
C TYR A 50 -0.24 9.07 -10.17
N GLY A 51 0.78 9.86 -9.84
CA GLY A 51 0.80 11.33 -9.92
C GLY A 51 1.97 11.86 -10.74
N ARG A 52 2.28 11.23 -11.90
CA ARG A 52 3.34 11.72 -12.80
C ARG A 52 2.93 13.12 -13.29
N GLY A 53 3.70 14.14 -12.90
CA GLY A 53 3.41 15.55 -13.19
C GLY A 53 2.68 16.31 -12.08
N SER A 54 2.24 15.63 -11.02
CA SER A 54 1.63 16.24 -9.85
C SER A 54 2.68 16.87 -8.92
N PRO A 55 2.31 17.87 -8.09
CA PRO A 55 3.22 18.53 -7.17
C PRO A 55 3.85 17.55 -6.16
N ALA A 56 5.01 17.93 -5.62
CA ALA A 56 5.75 17.12 -4.65
C ALA A 56 5.23 17.36 -3.23
N ASP A 57 4.11 16.71 -2.89
CA ASP A 57 3.36 16.98 -1.64
C ASP A 57 3.71 16.00 -0.51
N ALA A 58 4.93 15.46 -0.52
CA ALA A 58 5.31 14.37 0.37
C ALA A 58 5.27 14.74 1.87
N ASP A 59 5.46 16.02 2.20
CA ASP A 59 5.37 16.50 3.58
C ASP A 59 3.91 16.65 4.04
N GLU A 60 3.04 17.19 3.19
CA GLU A 60 1.62 17.37 3.48
C GLU A 60 0.92 16.02 3.63
N LEU A 61 1.11 15.12 2.67
CA LEU A 61 0.56 13.76 2.72
C LEU A 61 1.10 12.95 3.90
N PHE A 62 2.33 13.23 4.34
CA PHE A 62 2.85 12.64 5.57
C PHE A 62 2.14 13.18 6.81
N GLN A 63 1.88 14.49 6.91
CA GLN A 63 1.10 15.07 8.01
C GLN A 63 -0.33 14.52 8.05
N ASP A 64 -0.98 14.39 6.89
CA ASP A 64 -2.31 13.80 6.78
C ASP A 64 -2.34 12.35 7.28
N ALA A 65 -1.33 11.55 6.93
CA ALA A 65 -1.20 10.19 7.42
C ALA A 65 -0.99 10.15 8.95
N VAL A 66 -0.23 11.09 9.51
CA VAL A 66 -0.07 11.24 10.96
C VAL A 66 -1.40 11.60 11.62
N GLY A 67 -2.17 12.53 11.03
CA GLY A 67 -3.51 12.90 11.50
C GLY A 67 -4.45 11.70 11.54
N LYS A 68 -4.58 10.96 10.42
CA LYS A 68 -5.40 9.74 10.36
C LYS A 68 -4.95 8.68 11.37
N PHE A 69 -3.64 8.55 11.59
CA PHE A 69 -3.09 7.63 12.57
C PHE A 69 -3.49 8.00 14.00
N ILE A 70 -3.43 9.28 14.35
CA ILE A 70 -3.87 9.81 15.65
C ILE A 70 -5.37 9.60 15.84
N ASP A 71 -6.17 9.94 14.83
CA ASP A 71 -7.63 9.96 14.97
C ASP A 71 -8.21 8.55 15.10
N ARG A 72 -7.76 7.61 14.26
CA ARG A 72 -8.35 6.26 14.17
C ARG A 72 -7.31 5.15 14.23
N GLY A 73 -6.13 5.35 13.63
CA GLY A 73 -5.16 4.28 13.46
C GLY A 73 -4.65 3.67 14.76
N LEU A 74 -4.46 4.48 15.81
CA LEU A 74 -4.04 4.01 17.13
C LEU A 74 -5.06 3.05 17.78
N ASP A 75 -6.36 3.22 17.51
CA ASP A 75 -7.42 2.34 18.03
C ASP A 75 -7.65 1.11 17.14
N GLN A 76 -7.28 1.18 15.87
CA GLN A 76 -7.43 0.11 14.88
C GLN A 76 -6.30 -0.92 14.93
N PHE A 77 -5.12 -0.55 15.43
CA PHE A 77 -3.99 -1.46 15.48
C PHE A 77 -4.25 -2.64 16.43
N ARG A 78 -4.25 -3.86 15.90
CA ARG A 78 -4.48 -5.11 16.66
C ARG A 78 -3.21 -5.90 16.96
N GLY A 79 -2.04 -5.46 16.49
CA GLY A 79 -0.77 -6.15 16.72
C GLY A 79 -0.60 -7.46 15.95
N VAL A 80 -1.52 -7.81 15.03
CA VAL A 80 -1.46 -9.03 14.23
C VAL A 80 -1.15 -8.69 12.77
N SER A 81 -0.17 -9.38 12.19
CA SER A 81 0.19 -9.21 10.78
C SER A 81 -0.87 -9.81 9.86
N GLU A 82 -1.49 -8.96 9.04
CA GLU A 82 -2.43 -9.38 8.00
C GLU A 82 -1.73 -10.19 6.89
N GLN A 83 -0.46 -9.89 6.61
CA GLN A 83 0.32 -10.57 5.57
C GLN A 83 0.93 -11.91 6.02
N MET A 84 1.08 -12.12 7.33
CA MET A 84 1.64 -13.34 7.92
C MET A 84 0.82 -13.76 9.15
N PRO A 85 -0.22 -14.60 8.98
CA PRO A 85 -1.02 -15.09 10.09
C PRO A 85 -0.16 -15.71 11.19
N GLY A 86 -0.37 -15.29 12.44
CA GLY A 86 0.41 -15.77 13.60
C GLY A 86 1.71 -15.01 13.89
N ARG A 87 2.07 -14.00 13.08
CA ARG A 87 3.16 -13.06 13.40
C ARG A 87 2.62 -11.72 13.86
N SER A 88 3.34 -11.09 14.77
CA SER A 88 3.03 -9.73 15.21
C SER A 88 3.20 -8.74 14.06
N ALA A 89 2.25 -7.84 13.86
CA ALA A 89 2.41 -6.70 12.95
C ALA A 89 3.35 -5.68 13.60
N SER A 90 4.33 -5.18 12.87
CA SER A 90 5.08 -4.01 13.32
C SER A 90 4.19 -2.76 13.22
N PRO A 91 4.12 -1.91 14.27
CA PRO A 91 3.42 -0.63 14.23
C PRO A 91 3.87 0.25 13.07
N LYS A 92 5.17 0.19 12.73
CA LYS A 92 5.75 0.90 11.59
C LYS A 92 5.13 0.43 10.27
N THR A 93 5.01 -0.87 10.07
CA THR A 93 4.40 -1.43 8.85
C THR A 93 2.93 -1.03 8.73
N PHE A 94 2.20 -1.05 9.83
CA PHE A 94 0.82 -0.58 9.87
C PHE A 94 0.70 0.91 9.52
N PHE A 95 1.56 1.75 10.10
CA PHE A 95 1.60 3.17 9.78
C PHE A 95 1.96 3.44 8.30
N LEU A 96 2.93 2.73 7.75
CA LEU A 96 3.30 2.86 6.33
C LEU A 96 2.15 2.45 5.39
N ARG A 97 1.25 1.56 5.83
CA ARG A 97 0.02 1.27 5.08
C ARG A 97 -0.90 2.50 5.04
N ILE A 98 -1.11 3.18 6.17
CA ILE A 98 -1.88 4.43 6.20
C ILE A 98 -1.27 5.46 5.25
N VAL A 99 0.05 5.65 5.29
CA VAL A 99 0.78 6.55 4.39
C VAL A 99 0.52 6.20 2.93
N LYS A 100 0.61 4.91 2.58
CA LYS A 100 0.34 4.43 1.21
C LYS A 100 -1.08 4.82 0.77
N HIS A 101 -2.09 4.56 1.58
CA HIS A 101 -3.48 4.86 1.21
C HIS A 101 -3.73 6.36 1.06
N VAL A 102 -3.22 7.19 1.99
CA VAL A 102 -3.31 8.65 1.87
C VAL A 102 -2.71 9.14 0.55
N ALA A 103 -1.53 8.65 0.18
CA ALA A 103 -0.90 9.04 -1.08
C ALA A 103 -1.69 8.58 -2.30
N ILE A 104 -2.17 7.33 -2.33
CA ILE A 104 -2.95 6.80 -3.45
C ILE A 104 -4.24 7.60 -3.62
N ASP A 105 -4.97 7.85 -2.54
CA ASP A 105 -6.23 8.61 -2.56
C ASP A 105 -6.02 10.02 -3.12
N PHE A 106 -4.98 10.70 -2.65
CA PHE A 106 -4.65 12.04 -3.10
C PHE A 106 -4.37 12.06 -4.60
N TYR A 107 -3.43 11.23 -5.08
CA TYR A 107 -3.06 11.26 -6.50
C TYR A 107 -4.17 10.72 -7.41
N ARG A 108 -5.03 9.82 -6.92
CA ARG A 108 -6.23 9.38 -7.65
C ARG A 108 -7.22 10.54 -7.82
N LYS A 109 -7.58 11.23 -6.74
CA LYS A 109 -8.48 12.40 -6.79
C LYS A 109 -7.91 13.52 -7.65
N HIS A 110 -6.62 13.82 -7.48
CA HIS A 110 -5.95 14.84 -8.29
C HIS A 110 -5.94 14.49 -9.78
N ARG A 111 -5.78 13.20 -10.13
CA ARG A 111 -5.92 12.75 -11.52
C ARG A 111 -7.35 12.83 -12.03
N GLU A 112 -8.35 12.53 -11.22
CA GLU A 112 -9.78 12.69 -11.56
C GLU A 112 -10.14 14.17 -11.78
N GLU A 113 -9.61 15.07 -10.95
CA GLU A 113 -9.76 16.52 -11.08
C GLU A 113 -9.07 17.07 -12.34
N LEU A 114 -7.88 16.56 -12.67
CA LEU A 114 -7.13 16.92 -13.88
C LEU A 114 -7.62 16.25 -15.16
N ALA A 115 -8.45 15.21 -15.08
CA ALA A 115 -9.06 14.54 -16.24
C ALA A 115 -10.22 15.34 -16.86
N ALA A 116 -10.57 16.51 -16.31
CA ALA A 116 -11.30 17.54 -17.04
C ALA A 116 -10.45 17.99 -18.25
N PRO A 117 -10.98 18.01 -19.48
CA PRO A 117 -10.14 18.05 -20.68
C PRO A 117 -9.38 19.38 -20.79
N PRO A 118 -8.04 19.36 -20.88
CA PRO A 118 -7.29 20.53 -21.29
C PRO A 118 -7.48 20.75 -22.79
N SER A 119 -7.73 21.99 -23.16
CA SER A 119 -7.63 22.48 -24.53
C SER A 119 -6.17 22.82 -24.80
N ASP A 120 -5.68 22.36 -25.94
CA ASP A 120 -4.47 22.76 -26.66
C ASP A 120 -3.22 21.84 -26.57
N PRO A 121 -2.74 21.30 -27.72
CA PRO A 121 -1.58 20.42 -27.80
C PRO A 121 -0.43 21.09 -28.55
N ASP A 122 0.48 21.80 -27.87
CA ASP A 122 1.78 22.12 -28.46
C ASP A 122 2.77 22.58 -27.38
N ASP A 123 3.58 21.65 -26.87
CA ASP A 123 5.00 21.92 -26.61
C ASP A 123 5.74 20.60 -26.32
N ALA A 124 6.59 20.17 -27.23
CA ALA A 124 7.49 19.04 -27.03
C ALA A 124 8.94 19.50 -27.30
N MET A 125 9.72 19.64 -26.23
CA MET A 125 11.16 19.88 -26.34
C MET A 125 11.93 18.56 -26.50
N GLU A 126 12.90 18.56 -27.42
CA GLU A 126 13.81 17.44 -27.68
C GLU A 126 14.81 17.19 -26.54
N GLU A 127 15.16 15.92 -26.36
CA GLU A 127 15.71 15.36 -25.13
C GLU A 127 17.17 14.84 -25.32
N PRO A 128 18.16 15.22 -24.47
CA PRO A 128 19.60 15.00 -24.73
C PRO A 128 20.18 13.61 -24.36
N PRO A 129 21.42 13.25 -24.84
CA PRO A 129 21.94 11.88 -24.89
C PRO A 129 22.15 11.11 -23.56
N SER A 130 22.23 11.79 -22.42
CA SER A 130 22.32 11.15 -21.09
C SER A 130 21.03 10.43 -20.68
N GLN A 131 19.96 10.63 -21.46
CA GLN A 131 18.67 10.00 -21.25
C GLN A 131 18.56 8.63 -21.92
N VAL A 132 19.46 8.23 -22.82
CA VAL A 132 19.37 6.90 -23.47
C VAL A 132 19.64 5.76 -22.48
N ALA A 133 20.67 5.87 -21.64
CA ALA A 133 20.95 4.87 -20.60
C ALA A 133 19.82 4.80 -19.56
N ARG A 134 19.25 5.96 -19.21
CA ARG A 134 18.12 6.07 -18.28
C ARG A 134 16.82 5.56 -18.91
N ALA A 135 16.59 5.81 -20.20
CA ALA A 135 15.44 5.33 -20.96
C ALA A 135 15.49 3.82 -21.19
N VAL A 136 16.68 3.23 -21.39
CA VAL A 136 16.86 1.78 -21.44
C VAL A 136 16.60 1.15 -20.07
N GLU A 137 17.08 1.74 -18.97
CA GLU A 137 16.79 1.26 -17.61
C GLU A 137 15.30 1.45 -17.24
N PHE A 138 14.68 2.54 -17.66
CA PHE A 138 13.24 2.77 -17.52
C PHE A 138 12.42 1.82 -18.40
N GLY A 139 12.89 1.49 -19.59
CA GLY A 139 12.28 0.54 -20.51
C GLY A 139 12.27 -0.86 -19.91
N LYS A 140 13.43 -1.35 -19.46
CA LYS A 140 13.55 -2.63 -18.75
C LYS A 140 12.67 -2.69 -17.50
N ARG A 141 12.69 -1.66 -16.66
CA ARG A 141 11.79 -1.60 -15.49
C ARG A 141 10.31 -1.50 -15.84
N ARG A 142 9.97 -0.98 -17.02
CA ARG A 142 8.59 -0.90 -17.51
C ARG A 142 8.14 -2.24 -18.06
N GLU A 143 9.02 -2.96 -18.76
CA GLU A 143 8.82 -4.34 -19.22
C GLU A 143 8.69 -5.29 -18.02
N GLU A 144 9.63 -5.26 -17.08
CA GLU A 144 9.56 -6.04 -15.82
C GLU A 144 8.27 -5.76 -15.03
N ARG A 145 7.76 -4.53 -15.05
CA ARG A 145 6.49 -4.16 -14.42
C ARG A 145 5.27 -4.64 -15.21
N ALA A 146 5.34 -4.57 -16.54
CA ALA A 146 4.28 -5.07 -17.40
C ALA A 146 4.16 -6.58 -17.26
N GLU A 147 5.28 -7.31 -17.31
CA GLU A 147 5.36 -8.74 -17.05
C GLU A 147 4.84 -9.08 -15.64
N ALA A 148 5.28 -8.36 -14.60
CA ALA A 148 4.78 -8.58 -13.25
C ALA A 148 3.26 -8.32 -13.13
N GLN A 149 2.74 -7.35 -13.87
CA GLN A 149 1.31 -7.03 -13.91
C GLN A 149 0.53 -8.10 -14.68
N GLU A 150 1.06 -8.61 -15.78
CA GLU A 150 0.47 -9.72 -16.55
C GLU A 150 0.43 -11.01 -15.74
N LEU A 151 1.53 -11.36 -15.07
CA LEU A 151 1.61 -12.52 -14.16
C LEU A 151 0.61 -12.39 -13.02
N TYR A 152 0.45 -11.20 -12.45
CA TYR A 152 -0.55 -10.94 -11.43
C TYR A 152 -1.98 -11.19 -11.94
N TRP A 153 -2.34 -10.65 -13.09
CA TRP A 153 -3.69 -10.83 -13.65
C TRP A 153 -3.95 -12.28 -14.07
N ALA A 154 -2.95 -12.99 -14.58
CA ALA A 154 -3.05 -14.42 -14.87
C ALA A 154 -3.28 -15.24 -13.58
N ALA A 155 -2.51 -14.97 -12.53
CA ALA A 155 -2.70 -15.59 -11.21
C ALA A 155 -4.07 -15.28 -10.62
N TYR A 156 -4.56 -14.05 -10.79
CA TYR A 156 -5.88 -13.65 -10.32
C TYR A 156 -7.02 -14.29 -11.13
N ALA A 157 -6.88 -14.40 -12.44
CA ALA A 157 -7.85 -15.11 -13.28
C ALA A 157 -7.97 -16.59 -12.86
N ARG A 158 -6.83 -17.23 -12.54
CA ARG A 158 -6.81 -18.58 -11.99
C ARG A 158 -7.49 -18.66 -10.62
N LEU A 159 -7.25 -17.69 -9.74
CA LEU A 159 -7.94 -17.58 -8.46
C LEU A 159 -9.46 -17.45 -8.63
N GLN A 160 -9.93 -16.67 -9.59
CA GLN A 160 -11.36 -16.52 -9.88
C GLN A 160 -12.00 -17.84 -10.31
N GLN A 161 -11.28 -18.67 -11.07
CA GLN A 161 -11.76 -19.97 -11.52
C GLN A 161 -11.76 -21.03 -10.41
N GLU A 162 -10.65 -21.16 -9.67
CA GLU A 162 -10.47 -22.22 -8.68
C GLU A 162 -11.10 -21.87 -7.32
N HIS A 163 -11.07 -20.59 -6.93
CA HIS A 163 -11.44 -20.11 -5.59
C HIS A 163 -12.29 -18.83 -5.65
N PRO A 164 -13.52 -18.87 -6.22
CA PRO A 164 -14.31 -17.66 -6.50
C PRO A 164 -14.69 -16.85 -5.25
N LYS A 165 -14.83 -17.50 -4.08
CA LYS A 165 -15.20 -16.83 -2.82
C LYS A 165 -14.04 -16.01 -2.26
N GLU A 166 -12.84 -16.58 -2.32
CA GLU A 166 -11.58 -15.94 -1.97
C GLU A 166 -11.26 -14.81 -2.97
N ALA A 167 -11.46 -15.06 -4.27
CA ALA A 167 -11.29 -14.06 -5.32
C ALA A 167 -12.19 -12.83 -5.13
N SER A 168 -13.47 -13.04 -4.77
CA SER A 168 -14.41 -11.94 -4.54
C SER A 168 -14.04 -11.09 -3.31
N ALA A 169 -13.53 -11.72 -2.25
CA ALA A 169 -13.05 -11.00 -1.08
C ALA A 169 -11.75 -10.24 -1.36
N TRP A 170 -10.86 -10.83 -2.15
CA TRP A 170 -9.64 -10.20 -2.61
C TRP A 170 -9.93 -8.99 -3.51
N ASP A 171 -10.87 -9.12 -4.44
CA ASP A 171 -11.31 -8.06 -5.33
C ASP A 171 -11.81 -6.84 -4.55
N LEU A 172 -12.76 -7.07 -3.64
CA LEU A 172 -13.31 -6.00 -2.82
C LEU A 172 -12.25 -5.33 -1.94
N TYR A 173 -11.35 -6.13 -1.35
CA TYR A 173 -10.38 -5.61 -0.39
C TYR A 173 -9.15 -4.95 -1.06
N HIS A 174 -8.77 -5.37 -2.27
CA HIS A 174 -7.54 -4.90 -2.92
C HIS A 174 -7.73 -4.18 -4.25
N HIS A 175 -8.79 -4.46 -5.01
CA HIS A 175 -9.07 -3.79 -6.28
C HIS A 175 -10.14 -2.69 -6.13
N GLU A 176 -11.20 -2.96 -5.37
CA GLU A 176 -12.23 -1.96 -5.06
C GLU A 176 -11.91 -1.12 -3.80
N ASP A 177 -10.79 -1.43 -3.13
CA ASP A 177 -10.21 -0.67 -2.02
C ASP A 177 -11.19 -0.41 -0.87
N VAL A 178 -11.96 -1.45 -0.50
CA VAL A 178 -12.84 -1.40 0.65
C VAL A 178 -12.00 -1.27 1.94
N GLU A 179 -12.14 -0.12 2.60
CA GLU A 179 -11.26 0.40 3.67
C GLU A 179 -11.13 -0.47 4.93
N ASP A 180 -11.96 -1.49 5.12
CA ASP A 180 -11.83 -2.47 6.19
C ASP A 180 -12.57 -3.81 5.93
N HIS A 181 -12.28 -4.81 6.76
CA HIS A 181 -12.97 -6.11 6.70
C HIS A 181 -14.44 -6.05 7.10
N GLU A 182 -14.91 -5.00 7.77
CA GLU A 182 -16.31 -4.85 8.15
C GLU A 182 -17.17 -4.53 6.94
N GLU A 183 -16.73 -3.58 6.12
CA GLU A 183 -17.40 -3.20 4.89
C GLU A 183 -17.30 -4.31 3.84
N CYS A 184 -16.16 -5.00 3.75
CA CYS A 184 -16.02 -6.18 2.87
C CYS A 184 -16.98 -7.30 3.30
N ALA A 185 -17.10 -7.56 4.60
CA ALA A 185 -18.05 -8.54 5.14
C ALA A 185 -19.50 -8.16 4.88
N ARG A 186 -19.85 -6.88 5.03
CA ARG A 186 -21.20 -6.34 4.74
C ARG A 186 -21.57 -6.53 3.28
N ARG A 187 -20.69 -6.15 2.34
CA ARG A 187 -20.93 -6.28 0.88
C ARG A 187 -21.06 -7.74 0.44
N LEU A 188 -20.26 -8.63 1.01
CA LEU A 188 -20.31 -10.06 0.72
C LEU A 188 -21.38 -10.84 1.50
N ASN A 189 -22.10 -10.17 2.40
CA ASN A 189 -23.05 -10.79 3.34
C ASN A 189 -22.44 -11.98 4.11
N ILE A 190 -21.26 -11.75 4.71
CA ILE A 190 -20.52 -12.71 5.53
C ILE A 190 -20.14 -12.08 6.87
N THR A 191 -19.54 -12.88 7.75
CA THR A 191 -18.95 -12.34 8.99
C THR A 191 -17.59 -11.70 8.73
N VAL A 192 -17.20 -10.71 9.54
CA VAL A 192 -15.88 -10.06 9.50
C VAL A 192 -14.74 -11.09 9.56
N VAL A 193 -14.88 -12.10 10.43
CA VAL A 193 -13.93 -13.21 10.56
C VAL A 193 -13.81 -14.01 9.25
N ASN A 194 -14.91 -14.20 8.51
CA ASN A 194 -14.87 -14.87 7.21
C ASN A 194 -14.27 -13.98 6.12
N SER A 195 -14.47 -12.66 6.15
CA SER A 195 -13.77 -11.72 5.25
C SER A 195 -12.26 -11.86 5.42
N TYR A 196 -11.77 -11.78 6.66
CA TYR A 196 -10.34 -11.95 6.98
C TYR A 196 -9.78 -13.28 6.45
N LYS A 197 -10.47 -14.39 6.74
CA LYS A 197 -10.04 -15.73 6.30
C LYS A 197 -9.98 -15.85 4.78
N ARG A 198 -10.94 -15.27 4.06
CA ARG A 198 -10.99 -15.34 2.59
C ARG A 198 -9.88 -14.51 1.94
N VAL A 199 -9.65 -13.29 2.42
CA VAL A 199 -8.55 -12.43 1.94
C VAL A 199 -7.21 -13.09 2.20
N SER A 200 -6.99 -13.64 3.41
CA SER A 200 -5.74 -14.33 3.75
C SER A 200 -5.49 -15.57 2.88
N ARG A 201 -6.53 -16.36 2.58
CA ARG A 201 -6.41 -17.52 1.67
C ARG A 201 -6.15 -17.10 0.23
N ALA A 202 -6.86 -16.09 -0.26
CA ALA A 202 -6.61 -15.52 -1.59
C ALA A 202 -5.14 -15.11 -1.73
N GLN A 203 -4.58 -14.43 -0.73
CA GLN A 203 -3.16 -14.07 -0.70
C GLN A 203 -2.24 -15.28 -0.83
N ALA A 204 -2.54 -16.35 -0.08
CA ALA A 204 -1.75 -17.59 -0.12
C ALA A 204 -1.79 -18.26 -1.49
N TYR A 205 -2.98 -18.35 -2.11
CA TYR A 205 -3.15 -18.91 -3.45
C TYR A 205 -2.45 -18.09 -4.52
N LEU A 206 -2.62 -16.76 -4.51
CA LEU A 206 -1.95 -15.87 -5.47
C LEU A 206 -0.43 -15.99 -5.38
N LYS A 207 0.13 -16.12 -4.18
CA LYS A 207 1.56 -16.35 -4.01
C LYS A 207 2.02 -17.65 -4.66
N LEU A 208 1.24 -18.73 -4.53
CA LEU A 208 1.57 -20.01 -5.16
C LEU A 208 1.46 -19.91 -6.68
N TYR A 209 0.38 -19.35 -7.21
CA TYR A 209 0.19 -19.19 -8.65
C TYR A 209 1.26 -18.32 -9.30
N LEU A 210 1.67 -17.22 -8.64
CA LEU A 210 2.77 -16.39 -9.11
C LEU A 210 4.10 -17.16 -9.17
N LEU A 211 4.39 -18.00 -8.17
CA LEU A 211 5.58 -18.84 -8.16
C LEU A 211 5.55 -19.90 -9.26
N ASP A 212 4.38 -20.48 -9.53
CA ASP A 212 4.21 -21.47 -10.59
C ASP A 212 4.39 -20.83 -11.97
N LEU A 213 3.74 -19.69 -12.24
CA LEU A 213 3.87 -18.96 -13.50
C LEU A 213 5.31 -18.46 -13.74
N GLN A 214 6.01 -18.03 -12.69
CA GLN A 214 7.43 -17.66 -12.78
C GLN A 214 8.31 -18.87 -13.13
N ARG A 215 8.00 -20.05 -12.60
CA ARG A 215 8.71 -21.30 -12.93
C ARG A 215 8.44 -21.74 -14.37
N GLU A 216 7.21 -21.61 -14.84
CA GLU A 216 6.82 -21.92 -16.22
C GLU A 216 7.54 -20.98 -17.21
N SER A 217 7.53 -19.67 -16.92
CA SER A 217 8.24 -18.67 -17.72
C SER A 217 9.75 -18.91 -17.80
N HIS A 218 10.40 -19.31 -16.70
CA HIS A 218 11.83 -19.65 -16.70
C HIS A 218 12.15 -21.07 -17.21
N GLY A 219 11.15 -21.94 -17.32
CA GLY A 219 11.29 -23.30 -17.83
C GLY A 219 11.14 -23.40 -19.35
N GLU A 220 10.47 -22.44 -19.98
CA GLU A 220 10.35 -22.33 -21.45
C GLU A 220 11.58 -21.69 -22.12
N GLU A 221 12.51 -21.10 -21.35
CA GLU A 221 13.77 -20.50 -21.86
C GLU A 221 15.00 -21.45 -21.82
N ALA A 222 14.81 -22.73 -21.48
CA ALA A 222 15.88 -23.75 -21.40
C ALA A 222 15.75 -24.83 -22.49
#